data_AF-A0A151UKU6-F1
#
_entry.id   AF-A0A151UKU6-F1
#
_cell.length_a   1.000
_cell.length_b   1.000
_cell.length_c   1.000
_cell.angle_alpha   90.00
_cell.angle_beta   90.00
_cell.angle_gamma   90.00
#
_symmetry.space_group_name_H-M   'P 1'
#
loop_
_entity.id
_entity.type
_entity.pdbx_description
1 polymer ?
#
loop_
_entity_poly.entity_id
_entity_poly.type
_entity_poly.pdbx_seq_one_letter_code
_entity_poly.pdbx_strand_id
1 'polypeptide(L)'
;MTNKKLEWKYLLPDLASFAVVFDQSCPPLSAPLAMLQARLTDGLTQFCHSRSPSRFMLLTAQEEDEYFQLIAETVKQILPASGQVVGSRYVVTSMGVSEQPATKIDDNFAARDTCVWQSWVEYEPLFGALRCYQDVIDLQPGLVHYANGGVLIIGVSALVNQPLLWLRLKQMIMQRRF
;
A
#
# COMPACT_ATOMS: atom_id res chain seq x y z
N MET A 1 -43.99 -21.80 39.39
CA MET A 1 -42.72 -21.16 38.94
C MET A 1 -43.03 -19.73 38.52
N THR A 2 -42.54 -18.74 39.25
CA THR A 2 -42.75 -17.32 38.99
C THR A 2 -41.66 -16.79 38.06
N ASN A 3 -42.01 -16.54 36.80
CA ASN A 3 -41.10 -15.97 35.81
C ASN A 3 -40.99 -14.45 36.08
N LYS A 4 -39.87 -14.01 36.70
CA LYS A 4 -39.59 -12.58 36.89
C LYS A 4 -39.07 -12.02 35.57
N LYS A 5 -39.90 -11.22 34.89
CA LYS A 5 -39.46 -10.37 33.76
C LYS A 5 -38.44 -9.36 34.29
N LEU A 6 -37.18 -9.52 33.88
CA LEU A 6 -36.12 -8.55 34.10
C LEU A 6 -36.15 -7.55 32.94
N GLU A 7 -36.21 -6.26 33.28
CA GLU A 7 -36.01 -5.18 32.33
C GLU A 7 -34.56 -5.17 31.83
N TRP A 8 -34.33 -4.82 30.56
CA TRP A 8 -33.02 -4.90 29.89
C TRP A 8 -31.89 -4.15 30.64
N LYS A 9 -32.25 -3.10 31.38
CA LYS A 9 -31.33 -2.30 32.21
C LYS A 9 -30.62 -3.13 33.30
N TYR A 10 -31.23 -4.23 33.75
CA TYR A 10 -30.66 -5.15 34.73
C TYR A 10 -29.75 -6.22 34.12
N LEU A 11 -29.60 -6.23 32.78
CA LEU A 11 -28.69 -7.13 32.06
C LEU A 11 -27.34 -6.46 31.77
N LEU A 12 -27.17 -5.18 32.11
CA LEU A 12 -25.90 -4.49 31.94
C LEU A 12 -24.91 -4.98 33.00
N PRO A 13 -23.65 -5.27 32.62
CA PRO A 13 -22.62 -5.59 33.60
C PRO A 13 -22.39 -4.40 34.53
N ASP A 14 -22.16 -4.67 35.81
CA ASP A 14 -21.73 -3.64 36.76
C ASP A 14 -20.29 -3.24 36.44
N LEU A 15 -20.13 -2.00 35.94
CA LEU A 15 -18.85 -1.43 35.56
C LEU A 15 -18.30 -0.46 36.62
N ALA A 16 -18.96 -0.32 37.78
CA ALA A 16 -18.56 0.66 38.80
C ALA A 16 -17.12 0.47 39.29
N SER A 17 -16.65 -0.78 39.36
CA SER A 17 -15.26 -1.13 39.73
C SER A 17 -14.22 -0.72 38.69
N PHE A 18 -14.64 -0.44 37.45
CA PHE A 18 -13.78 -0.04 36.33
C PHE A 18 -13.91 1.44 35.97
N ALA A 19 -14.74 2.22 36.68
CA ALA A 19 -14.95 3.64 36.41
C ALA A 19 -13.62 4.41 36.32
N VAL A 20 -12.67 4.11 37.21
CA VAL A 20 -11.33 4.71 37.22
C VAL A 20 -10.51 4.40 35.97
N VAL A 21 -10.72 3.24 35.34
CA VAL A 21 -10.04 2.84 34.09
C VAL A 21 -10.62 3.57 32.89
N PHE A 22 -11.95 3.76 32.86
CA PHE A 22 -12.63 4.47 31.77
C PHE A 22 -12.46 5.99 31.85
N ASP A 23 -12.32 6.55 33.06
CA ASP A 23 -12.05 7.98 33.27
C ASP A 23 -10.58 8.37 33.03
N GLN A 24 -9.68 7.38 32.87
CA GLN A 24 -8.29 7.64 32.51
C GLN A 24 -8.17 8.04 31.03
N SER A 25 -7.54 9.19 30.80
CA SER A 25 -7.14 9.59 29.45
C SER A 25 -6.11 8.58 28.90
N CYS A 26 -6.41 7.98 27.76
CA CYS A 26 -5.50 7.09 27.04
C CYS A 26 -4.81 7.88 25.93
N PRO A 27 -3.59 8.42 26.14
CA PRO A 27 -2.90 9.16 25.11
C PRO A 27 -2.53 8.24 23.94
N PRO A 28 -2.49 8.77 22.70
CA PRO A 28 -2.09 7.97 21.55
C PRO A 28 -0.64 7.47 21.75
N LEU A 29 -0.40 6.20 21.37
CA LEU A 29 0.94 5.63 21.38
C LEU A 29 1.80 6.34 20.33
N SER A 30 3.06 6.67 20.67
CA SER A 30 3.97 7.34 19.72
C SER A 30 4.36 6.47 18.53
N ALA A 31 4.38 5.14 18.70
CA ALA A 31 4.65 4.16 17.65
C ALA A 31 3.75 2.93 17.83
N PRO A 32 2.44 3.04 17.52
CA PRO A 32 1.45 2.01 17.85
C PRO A 32 1.81 0.63 17.27
N LEU A 33 2.27 0.60 16.02
CA LEU A 33 2.63 -0.64 15.32
C LEU A 33 3.86 -1.33 15.93
N ALA A 34 4.90 -0.57 16.26
CA ALA A 34 6.09 -1.12 16.90
C ALA A 34 5.80 -1.66 18.30
N MET A 35 4.93 -0.98 19.05
CA MET A 35 4.57 -1.38 20.42
C MET A 35 3.58 -2.55 20.46
N LEU A 36 2.57 -2.56 19.60
CA LEU A 36 1.50 -3.58 19.62
C LEU A 36 1.82 -4.79 18.74
N GLN A 37 2.57 -4.60 17.66
CA GLN A 37 2.85 -5.62 16.64
C GLN A 37 4.34 -5.64 16.23
N ALA A 38 5.23 -5.87 17.21
CA ALA A 38 6.68 -5.94 16.99
C ALA A 38 7.06 -6.89 15.83
N ARG A 39 6.41 -8.07 15.74
CA ARG A 39 6.67 -9.04 14.65
C ARG A 39 6.37 -8.50 13.26
N LEU A 40 5.31 -7.70 13.12
CA LEU A 40 4.98 -7.07 11.85
C LEU A 40 6.05 -6.03 11.49
N THR A 41 6.47 -5.24 12.47
CA THR A 41 7.54 -4.23 12.30
C THR A 41 8.85 -4.88 11.88
N ASP A 42 9.25 -5.98 12.52
CA ASP A 42 10.46 -6.72 12.16
C ASP A 42 10.37 -7.31 10.74
N GLY A 43 9.20 -7.87 10.39
CA GLY A 43 8.93 -8.41 9.06
C GLY A 43 8.99 -7.35 7.97
N LEU A 44 8.39 -6.17 8.19
CA LEU A 44 8.46 -5.04 7.28
C LEU A 44 9.90 -4.54 7.13
N THR A 45 10.65 -4.46 8.24
CA THR A 45 12.06 -4.05 8.23
C THR A 45 12.91 -5.00 7.39
N GLN A 46 12.72 -6.31 7.57
CA GLN A 46 13.43 -7.31 6.78
C GLN A 46 13.03 -7.27 5.30
N PHE A 47 11.73 -7.09 5.01
CA PHE A 47 11.22 -6.99 3.64
C PHE A 47 11.79 -5.77 2.90
N CYS A 48 11.87 -4.63 3.57
CA CYS A 48 12.38 -3.37 3.04
C CYS A 48 13.91 -3.34 2.86
N HIS A 49 14.63 -4.31 3.44
CA HIS A 49 16.08 -4.36 3.34
C HIS A 49 16.52 -4.63 1.88
N SER A 50 17.55 -3.92 1.42
CA SER A 50 18.15 -4.09 0.08
C SER A 50 18.54 -5.53 -0.30
N ARG A 51 18.82 -6.37 0.70
CA ARG A 51 19.22 -7.79 0.56
C ARG A 51 18.06 -8.76 0.85
N SER A 52 16.83 -8.26 0.94
CA SER A 52 15.66 -9.10 1.17
C SER A 52 15.59 -10.19 0.10
N PRO A 53 15.44 -11.47 0.50
CA PRO A 53 15.38 -12.58 -0.45
C PRO A 53 14.06 -12.61 -1.24
N SER A 54 13.00 -12.00 -0.70
CA SER A 54 11.67 -11.98 -1.32
C SER A 54 11.28 -10.58 -1.78
N ARG A 55 10.65 -10.51 -2.95
CA ARG A 55 10.00 -9.29 -3.48
C ARG A 55 8.51 -9.21 -3.15
N PHE A 56 8.00 -10.23 -2.45
CA PHE A 56 6.60 -10.32 -2.05
C PHE A 56 6.49 -10.56 -0.54
N MET A 57 5.52 -9.92 0.08
CA MET A 57 5.12 -10.14 1.46
C MET A 57 3.59 -10.21 1.50
N LEU A 58 3.05 -11.17 2.24
CA LEU A 58 1.62 -11.27 2.50
C LEU A 58 1.36 -10.84 3.94
N LEU A 59 0.45 -9.89 4.11
CA LEU A 59 0.01 -9.40 5.41
C LEU A 59 -1.43 -9.80 5.66
N THR A 60 -1.73 -10.23 6.88
CA THR A 60 -3.10 -10.50 7.31
C THR A 60 -3.62 -9.26 8.05
N ALA A 61 -4.47 -8.49 7.39
CA ALA A 61 -5.13 -7.31 7.93
C ALA A 61 -6.51 -7.14 7.30
N GLN A 62 -7.35 -6.28 7.87
CA GLN A 62 -8.54 -5.81 7.17
C GLN A 62 -8.11 -4.90 6.01
N GLU A 63 -8.79 -5.01 4.88
CA GLU A 63 -8.52 -4.18 3.69
C GLU A 63 -9.26 -2.82 3.79
N GLU A 64 -9.10 -2.14 4.93
CA GLU A 64 -9.59 -0.79 5.18
C GLU A 64 -8.46 0.23 4.96
N ASP A 65 -8.81 1.42 4.48
CA ASP A 65 -7.84 2.45 4.08
C ASP A 65 -6.94 2.88 5.25
N GLU A 66 -7.46 2.93 6.48
CA GLU A 66 -6.69 3.24 7.69
C GLU A 66 -5.55 2.23 7.93
N TYR A 67 -5.79 0.95 7.67
CA TYR A 67 -4.75 -0.08 7.79
C TYR A 67 -3.69 0.07 6.71
N PHE A 68 -4.08 0.32 5.46
CA PHE A 68 -3.13 0.57 4.38
C PHE A 68 -2.28 1.80 4.67
N GLN A 69 -2.91 2.90 5.10
CA GLN A 69 -2.21 4.12 5.47
C GLN A 69 -1.22 3.87 6.61
N LEU A 70 -1.66 3.22 7.69
CA LEU A 70 -0.81 2.94 8.86
C LEU A 70 0.41 2.07 8.49
N ILE A 71 0.21 1.04 7.65
CA ILE A 71 1.31 0.19 7.16
C ILE A 71 2.23 0.99 6.23
N ALA A 72 1.67 1.78 5.31
CA ALA A 72 2.45 2.59 4.39
C ALA A 72 3.30 3.64 5.10
N GLU A 73 2.76 4.33 6.10
CA GLU A 73 3.51 5.27 6.95
C GLU A 73 4.66 4.57 7.68
N THR A 74 4.42 3.36 8.19
CA THR A 74 5.47 2.55 8.83
C THR A 74 6.56 2.16 7.84
N VAL A 75 6.19 1.75 6.62
CA VAL A 75 7.16 1.47 5.55
C VAL A 75 7.97 2.72 5.18
N LYS A 76 7.33 3.90 5.09
CA LYS A 76 8.03 5.17 4.82
C LYS A 76 9.00 5.58 5.93
N GLN A 77 8.72 5.20 7.19
CA GLN A 77 9.67 5.40 8.29
C GLN A 77 10.90 4.47 8.16
N ILE A 78 10.70 3.24 7.67
CA ILE A 78 11.78 2.26 7.47
C ILE A 78 12.61 2.59 6.22
N LEU A 79 11.94 2.98 5.14
CA LEU A 79 12.49 3.36 3.83
C LEU A 79 12.21 4.85 3.60
N PRO A 80 13.05 5.75 4.14
CA PRO A 80 12.90 7.17 3.88
C PRO A 80 13.16 7.48 2.41
N ALA A 81 12.47 8.49 1.89
CA ALA A 81 12.62 8.92 0.49
C ALA A 81 14.09 9.22 0.17
N SER A 82 14.62 8.48 -0.80
CA SER A 82 15.91 8.80 -1.39
C SER A 82 15.76 10.10 -2.19
N GLY A 83 16.69 11.05 -2.02
CA GLY A 83 16.74 12.24 -2.88
C GLY A 83 17.07 11.93 -4.35
N GLN A 84 17.24 10.65 -4.71
CA GLN A 84 17.44 10.20 -6.08
C GLN A 84 16.09 9.95 -6.77
N VAL A 85 15.93 10.54 -7.95
CA VAL A 85 14.78 10.27 -8.82
C VAL A 85 14.95 8.87 -9.42
N VAL A 86 13.93 8.04 -9.27
CA VAL A 86 13.88 6.67 -9.83
C VAL A 86 12.77 6.62 -10.87
N GLY A 87 12.98 5.86 -11.94
CA GLY A 87 12.00 5.66 -13.00
C GLY A 87 12.48 6.22 -14.33
N SER A 88 11.53 6.41 -15.24
CA SER A 88 11.81 6.78 -16.64
C SER A 88 11.02 8.03 -17.04
N ARG A 89 11.54 8.71 -18.05
CA ARG A 89 10.88 9.77 -18.78
C ARG A 89 10.69 9.30 -20.21
N TYR A 90 9.43 9.20 -20.64
CA TYR A 90 9.10 8.89 -22.03
C TYR A 90 8.86 10.17 -22.81
N VAL A 91 9.61 10.37 -23.88
CA VAL A 91 9.39 11.45 -24.86
C VAL A 91 8.68 10.85 -26.05
N VAL A 92 7.43 11.29 -26.22
CA VAL A 92 6.58 10.89 -27.34
C VAL A 92 6.73 11.90 -28.47
N THR A 93 7.08 11.38 -29.64
CA THR A 93 7.00 12.07 -30.94
C THR A 93 5.88 11.42 -31.76
N SER A 94 5.51 11.98 -32.92
CA SER A 94 4.34 11.56 -33.72
C SER A 94 4.17 10.04 -33.86
N MET A 95 5.23 9.26 -34.10
CA MET A 95 5.13 7.78 -34.09
C MET A 95 6.27 7.10 -33.32
N GLY A 96 7.08 7.86 -32.59
CA GLY A 96 8.27 7.35 -31.89
C GLY A 96 8.19 7.60 -30.39
N VAL A 97 8.40 6.54 -29.60
CA VAL A 97 8.56 6.64 -28.14
C VAL A 97 10.02 6.42 -27.82
N SER A 98 10.63 7.38 -27.13
CA SER A 98 12.00 7.23 -26.60
C SER A 98 11.98 7.25 -25.09
N GLU A 99 12.70 6.31 -24.49
CA GLU A 99 12.88 6.22 -23.05
C GLU A 99 14.19 6.90 -22.64
N GLN A 100 14.12 7.71 -21.59
CA GLN A 100 15.26 8.32 -20.93
C GLN A 100 15.13 8.10 -19.41
N PRO A 101 16.22 8.06 -18.64
CA PRO A 101 16.12 8.05 -17.19
C PRO A 101 15.38 9.30 -16.68
N ALA A 102 14.53 9.14 -15.66
CA ALA A 102 13.88 10.26 -15.01
C ALA A 102 14.92 11.17 -14.32
N THR A 103 14.75 12.47 -14.49
CA THR A 103 15.62 13.52 -13.93
C THR A 103 14.91 14.37 -12.90
N LYS A 104 13.58 14.45 -13.00
CA LYS A 104 12.69 15.18 -12.09
C LYS A 104 11.63 14.24 -11.57
N ILE A 105 11.15 14.52 -10.35
CA ILE A 105 10.04 13.77 -9.75
C ILE A 105 8.71 13.94 -10.53
N ASP A 106 8.59 15.03 -11.28
CA ASP A 106 7.43 15.33 -12.13
C ASP A 106 7.54 14.73 -13.54
N ASP A 107 8.61 13.98 -13.84
CA ASP A 107 8.70 13.26 -15.12
C ASP A 107 7.61 12.18 -15.18
N ASN A 108 7.07 11.92 -16.37
CA ASN A 108 5.81 11.19 -16.55
C ASN A 108 5.78 9.77 -15.95
N PHE A 109 6.90 9.05 -15.92
CA PHE A 109 7.01 7.71 -15.33
C PHE A 109 8.03 7.66 -14.19
N ALA A 110 8.27 8.80 -13.54
CA ALA A 110 9.05 8.87 -12.31
C ALA A 110 8.27 8.31 -11.11
N ALA A 111 9.01 7.69 -10.19
CA ALA A 111 8.51 7.30 -8.88
C ALA A 111 8.05 8.54 -8.12
N ARG A 112 6.86 8.45 -7.50
CA ARG A 112 6.26 9.56 -6.76
C ARG A 112 6.41 9.41 -5.26
N ASP A 113 6.39 8.18 -4.77
CA ASP A 113 6.44 7.89 -3.34
C ASP A 113 7.21 6.61 -3.08
N THR A 114 7.81 6.51 -1.90
CA THR A 114 8.52 5.30 -1.47
C THR A 114 7.56 4.19 -1.06
N CYS A 115 6.33 4.55 -0.69
CA CYS A 115 5.26 3.57 -0.49
C CYS A 115 3.94 4.07 -1.05
N VAL A 116 3.38 3.31 -1.99
CA VAL A 116 2.07 3.55 -2.59
C VAL A 116 1.17 2.37 -2.24
N TRP A 117 -0.11 2.63 -2.01
CA TRP A 117 -1.06 1.58 -1.70
C TRP A 117 -2.37 1.78 -2.45
N GLN A 118 -3.10 0.69 -2.64
CA GLN A 118 -4.47 0.72 -3.14
C GLN A 118 -5.26 -0.51 -2.66
N SER A 119 -6.45 -0.29 -2.09
CA SER A 119 -7.34 -1.36 -1.64
C SER A 119 -7.97 -2.11 -2.82
N TRP A 120 -8.45 -1.37 -3.83
CA TRP A 120 -9.02 -1.91 -5.06
C TRP A 120 -8.31 -1.40 -6.31
N VAL A 121 -7.87 -2.29 -7.19
CA VAL A 121 -7.13 -1.92 -8.40
C VAL A 121 -7.61 -2.67 -9.63
N GLU A 122 -7.56 -1.99 -10.77
CA GLU A 122 -7.84 -2.54 -12.10
C GLU A 122 -6.58 -2.55 -12.96
N TYR A 123 -6.68 -3.13 -14.16
CA TYR A 123 -5.54 -3.32 -15.05
C TYR A 123 -4.83 -2.01 -15.42
N GLU A 124 -5.54 -1.01 -15.98
CA GLU A 124 -4.92 0.25 -16.40
C GLU A 124 -4.38 1.07 -15.22
N PRO A 125 -5.10 1.25 -14.09
CA PRO A 125 -4.53 1.95 -12.94
C PRO A 125 -3.28 1.28 -12.36
N LEU A 126 -3.20 -0.06 -12.40
CA LEU A 126 -2.02 -0.77 -11.89
C LEU A 126 -0.82 -0.64 -12.83
N PHE A 127 -1.01 -0.99 -14.10
CA PHE A 127 0.07 -1.18 -15.06
C PHE A 127 0.30 0.02 -15.98
N GLY A 128 -0.58 1.01 -15.98
CA GLY A 128 -0.58 2.08 -16.95
C GLY A 128 -1.27 1.69 -18.25
N ALA A 129 -1.31 2.64 -19.18
CA ALA A 129 -1.96 2.47 -20.47
C ALA A 129 -1.17 3.16 -21.59
N LEU A 130 -1.19 2.55 -22.76
CA LEU A 130 -0.79 3.18 -24.01
C LEU A 130 -2.06 3.38 -24.84
N ARG A 131 -2.35 4.63 -25.19
CA ARG A 131 -3.48 5.01 -26.03
C ARG A 131 -2.95 5.59 -27.32
N CYS A 132 -3.58 5.26 -28.45
CA CYS A 132 -3.22 5.80 -29.75
C CYS A 132 -4.49 6.32 -30.43
N TYR A 133 -4.49 7.60 -30.80
CA TYR A 133 -5.59 8.22 -31.51
C TYR A 133 -5.05 9.16 -32.57
N GLN A 134 -5.45 8.97 -33.84
CA GLN A 134 -5.02 9.81 -34.98
C GLN A 134 -3.50 10.06 -35.04
N ASP A 135 -2.71 8.99 -34.95
CA ASP A 135 -1.22 9.04 -34.94
C ASP A 135 -0.65 9.88 -33.79
N VAL A 136 -1.38 10.00 -32.68
CA VAL A 136 -0.89 10.56 -31.42
C VAL A 136 -0.87 9.47 -30.38
N ILE A 137 0.31 9.19 -29.84
CA ILE A 137 0.53 8.25 -28.75
C ILE A 137 0.38 9.02 -27.42
N ASP A 138 -0.41 8.48 -26.50
CA ASP A 138 -0.52 8.92 -25.11
C ASP A 138 -0.09 7.78 -24.20
N LEU A 139 0.79 8.09 -23.24
CA LEU A 139 1.36 7.14 -22.30
C LEU A 139 0.96 7.55 -20.90
N GLN A 140 0.27 6.65 -20.21
CA GLN A 140 -0.23 6.87 -18.86
C GLN A 140 0.48 5.94 -17.89
N PRO A 141 1.15 6.47 -16.85
CA PRO A 141 1.76 5.66 -15.81
C PRO A 141 0.71 5.00 -14.91
N GLY A 142 0.94 3.73 -14.58
CA GLY A 142 0.24 3.02 -13.51
C GLY A 142 0.94 3.09 -12.14
N LEU A 143 0.27 2.55 -11.11
CA LEU A 143 0.77 2.46 -9.74
C LEU A 143 2.14 1.78 -9.62
N VAL A 144 2.43 0.78 -10.46
CA VAL A 144 3.74 0.11 -10.45
C VAL A 144 4.88 1.08 -10.73
N HIS A 145 4.66 2.09 -11.57
CA HIS A 145 5.66 3.10 -11.88
C HIS A 145 5.82 4.10 -10.75
N TYR A 146 4.71 4.53 -10.14
CA TYR A 146 4.75 5.46 -9.01
C TYR A 146 5.44 4.87 -7.79
N ALA A 147 5.42 3.55 -7.63
CA ALA A 147 6.10 2.81 -6.56
C ALA A 147 7.52 2.34 -6.93
N ASN A 148 8.07 2.76 -8.08
CA ASN A 148 9.41 2.33 -8.51
C ASN A 148 10.48 2.68 -7.47
N GLY A 149 11.32 1.70 -7.13
CA GLY A 149 12.34 1.85 -6.08
C GLY A 149 11.80 1.81 -4.65
N GLY A 150 10.49 1.62 -4.48
CA GLY A 150 9.80 1.56 -3.19
C GLY A 150 8.97 0.29 -3.01
N VAL A 151 7.86 0.43 -2.30
CA VAL A 151 6.93 -0.65 -1.95
C VAL A 151 5.53 -0.32 -2.47
N LEU A 152 4.89 -1.29 -3.11
CA LEU A 152 3.49 -1.23 -3.51
C LEU A 152 2.67 -2.18 -2.62
N ILE A 153 1.63 -1.66 -1.96
CA ILE A 153 0.70 -2.44 -1.16
C ILE A 153 -0.63 -2.54 -1.92
N ILE A 154 -1.16 -3.75 -2.10
CA ILE A 154 -2.42 -3.97 -2.82
C ILE A 154 -3.32 -4.85 -1.97
N GLY A 155 -4.62 -4.55 -1.94
CA GLY A 155 -5.63 -5.47 -1.43
C GLY A 155 -5.54 -6.84 -2.12
N VAL A 156 -5.40 -7.89 -1.33
CA VAL A 156 -5.33 -9.26 -1.81
C VAL A 156 -6.65 -9.64 -2.49
N SER A 157 -7.79 -9.12 -1.99
CA SER A 157 -9.09 -9.33 -2.61
C SER A 157 -9.11 -8.88 -4.08
N ALA A 158 -8.50 -7.73 -4.41
CA ALA A 158 -8.42 -7.23 -5.78
C ALA A 158 -7.63 -8.19 -6.69
N LEU A 159 -6.55 -8.79 -6.18
CA LEU A 159 -5.75 -9.78 -6.91
C LEU A 159 -6.47 -11.12 -7.08
N VAL A 160 -7.18 -11.58 -6.05
CA VAL A 160 -7.92 -12.86 -6.06
C VAL A 160 -9.10 -12.79 -7.03
N ASN A 161 -9.81 -11.66 -7.05
CA ASN A 161 -10.93 -11.45 -7.98
C ASN A 161 -10.47 -11.34 -9.44
N GLN A 162 -9.18 -11.06 -9.69
CA GLN A 162 -8.60 -10.90 -11.02
C GLN A 162 -7.26 -11.66 -11.17
N PRO A 163 -7.26 -13.01 -11.28
CA PRO A 163 -6.02 -13.81 -11.27
C PRO A 163 -4.99 -13.44 -12.35
N LEU A 164 -5.44 -12.95 -13.50
CA LEU A 164 -4.55 -12.50 -14.58
C LEU A 164 -3.75 -11.25 -14.19
N LEU A 165 -4.33 -10.36 -13.38
CA LEU A 165 -3.66 -9.16 -12.87
C LEU A 165 -2.51 -9.58 -11.96
N TRP A 166 -2.71 -10.56 -11.07
CA TRP A 166 -1.62 -11.13 -10.27
C TRP A 166 -0.52 -11.78 -11.13
N LEU A 167 -0.89 -12.58 -12.13
CA LEU A 167 0.09 -13.25 -12.99
C LEU A 167 1.00 -12.24 -13.68
N ARG A 168 0.44 -11.16 -14.24
CA ARG A 168 1.22 -10.10 -14.89
C ARG A 168 2.09 -9.34 -13.90
N LEU A 169 1.53 -8.92 -12.76
CA LEU A 169 2.29 -8.21 -11.73
C LEU A 169 3.48 -9.03 -11.24
N LYS A 170 3.26 -10.33 -10.98
CA LYS A 170 4.33 -11.25 -10.60
C LYS A 170 5.41 -11.37 -11.68
N GLN A 171 5.02 -11.51 -12.95
CA GLN A 171 5.97 -11.57 -14.07
C GLN A 171 6.79 -10.29 -14.19
N MET A 172 6.15 -9.11 -14.10
CA MET A 172 6.83 -7.81 -14.16
C MET A 172 7.89 -7.67 -13.07
N ILE A 173 7.53 -8.00 -11.81
CA ILE A 173 8.45 -7.92 -10.67
C ILE A 173 9.59 -8.92 -10.79
N MET A 174 9.31 -10.16 -11.20
CA MET A 174 10.34 -11.20 -11.34
C MET A 174 11.31 -10.91 -12.50
N GLN A 175 10.80 -10.39 -13.61
CA GLN A 175 11.59 -10.06 -14.80
C GLN A 175 12.21 -8.66 -14.73
N ARG A 176 11.78 -7.82 -13.77
CA ARG A 176 12.13 -6.40 -13.65
C ARG A 176 11.85 -5.63 -14.95
N ARG A 177 10.69 -5.91 -15.54
CA ARG A 177 10.19 -5.23 -16.74
C ARG A 177 8.92 -4.51 -16.35
N PHE A 178 8.99 -3.19 -16.35
CA PHE A 178 7.92 -2.28 -15.96
C PHE A 178 7.48 -1.51 -17.20
#